data_AF-A0A6P1VW49-F1
#
_entry.id   AF-A0A6P1VW49-F1
#
_cell.length_a   1.000
_cell.length_b   1.000
_cell.length_c   1.000
_cell.angle_alpha   90.00
_cell.angle_beta   90.00
_cell.angle_gamma   90.00
#
_symmetry.space_group_name_H-M   'P 1'
#
loop_
_entity.id
_entity.type
_entity.pdbx_description
1 polymer ?
#
loop_
_entity_poly.entity_id
_entity_poly.type
_entity_poly.pdbx_seq_one_letter_code
_entity_poly.pdbx_strand_id
1 'polypeptide(L)'
;MKLLYTESTDRKNNLDFFRFILATTVVFSHAYVIYYGTANYTEPLWVFSGKQVGFGTVALNFFFIISGFLVLQSWDQNPNYFAFIKKRILRIYPGFIVIYLLCAFVFAPLGNSTPIQPFQNSSTYWAQINIPDLIYNIFLLRYPVLPETLKGLPKPT
;
A
#
# COMPACT_ATOMS: atom_id res chain seq x y z
N MET A 1 13.26 42.36 -24.71
CA MET A 1 11.83 41.96 -24.74
C MET A 1 11.66 40.73 -23.84
N LYS A 2 11.40 40.98 -22.55
CA LYS A 2 11.26 39.95 -21.50
C LYS A 2 9.77 39.62 -21.41
N LEU A 3 9.36 38.53 -22.05
CA LEU A 3 7.95 38.18 -22.27
C LEU A 3 7.33 37.55 -21.02
N LEU A 4 6.37 38.27 -20.42
CA LEU A 4 5.03 37.86 -19.96
C LEU A 4 4.79 36.52 -19.25
N TYR A 5 5.73 35.96 -18.51
CA TYR A 5 5.40 34.93 -17.52
C TYR A 5 5.90 35.39 -16.16
N THR A 6 4.99 35.93 -15.35
CA THR A 6 5.15 35.83 -13.90
C THR A 6 5.22 34.33 -13.61
N GLU A 7 6.35 33.85 -13.11
CA GLU A 7 6.46 32.57 -12.43
C GLU A 7 5.38 32.56 -11.34
N SER A 8 4.20 32.03 -11.67
CA SER A 8 3.13 31.84 -10.71
C SER A 8 3.61 30.73 -9.78
N THR A 9 4.26 31.13 -8.71
CA THR A 9 4.72 30.29 -7.61
C THR A 9 3.56 29.62 -6.84
N ASP A 10 2.32 29.83 -7.28
CA ASP A 10 1.14 29.19 -6.73
C ASP A 10 0.96 27.79 -7.33
N ARG A 11 1.63 26.81 -6.71
CA ARG A 11 1.45 25.38 -6.96
C ARG A 11 0.08 24.89 -6.43
N LYS A 12 -1.03 25.45 -6.92
CA LYS A 12 -2.37 24.90 -6.68
C LYS A 12 -2.62 23.72 -7.61
N ASN A 13 -1.90 22.63 -7.38
CA ASN A 13 -2.15 21.39 -8.09
C ASN A 13 -3.25 20.60 -7.38
N ASN A 14 -4.49 20.74 -7.83
CA ASN A 14 -5.65 20.03 -7.27
C ASN A 14 -5.66 18.53 -7.61
N LEU A 15 -4.63 17.99 -8.27
CA LEU A 15 -4.52 16.55 -8.54
C LEU A 15 -4.45 15.73 -7.26
N ASP A 16 -3.98 16.28 -6.15
CA ASP A 16 -4.00 15.59 -4.86
C ASP A 16 -5.43 15.41 -4.33
N PHE A 17 -6.36 16.32 -4.65
CA PHE A 17 -7.79 16.16 -4.33
C PHE A 17 -8.42 15.04 -5.16
N PHE A 18 -8.11 14.96 -6.46
CA PHE A 18 -8.56 13.85 -7.29
C PHE A 18 -8.00 12.51 -6.80
N ARG A 19 -6.74 12.47 -6.38
CA ARG A 19 -6.15 11.27 -5.77
C ARG A 19 -6.86 10.86 -4.49
N PHE A 20 -7.26 11.80 -3.66
CA PHE A 20 -8.06 11.54 -2.48
C PHE A 20 -9.40 10.88 -2.84
N ILE A 21 -10.15 11.45 -3.79
CA ILE A 21 -11.42 10.87 -4.27
C ILE A 21 -11.22 9.44 -4.81
N LEU A 22 -10.17 9.23 -5.60
CA LEU A 22 -9.85 7.90 -6.16
C LEU A 22 -9.50 6.91 -5.04
N ALA A 23 -8.66 7.30 -4.07
CA ALA A 23 -8.31 6.46 -2.94
C ALA A 23 -9.54 6.09 -2.09
N THR A 24 -10.44 7.05 -1.83
CA THR A 24 -11.71 6.79 -1.13
C THR A 24 -12.59 5.80 -1.91
N THR A 25 -12.65 5.93 -3.23
CA THR A 25 -13.39 4.99 -4.10
C THR A 25 -12.83 3.57 -4.01
N VAL A 26 -11.49 3.41 -3.94
CA VAL A 26 -10.84 2.09 -3.76
C VAL A 26 -11.17 1.50 -2.38
N VAL A 27 -11.08 2.31 -1.32
CA VAL A 27 -11.46 1.88 0.04
C VAL A 27 -12.92 1.45 0.09
N PHE A 28 -13.82 2.21 -0.55
CA PHE A 28 -15.23 1.86 -0.64
C PHE A 28 -15.44 0.51 -1.32
N SER A 29 -14.77 0.28 -2.46
CA SER A 29 -14.82 -1.01 -3.17
C SER A 29 -14.31 -2.18 -2.31
N HIS A 30 -13.22 -2.01 -1.56
CA HIS A 30 -12.69 -3.05 -0.68
C HIS A 30 -13.53 -3.30 0.57
N ALA A 31 -14.25 -2.30 1.07
CA ALA A 31 -15.17 -2.47 2.20
C ALA A 31 -16.24 -3.53 1.92
N TYR A 32 -16.73 -3.60 0.68
CA TYR A 32 -17.66 -4.65 0.23
C TYR A 32 -17.04 -6.04 0.26
N VAL A 33 -15.81 -6.19 -0.25
CA VAL A 33 -15.09 -7.47 -0.23
C VAL A 33 -14.87 -7.96 1.21
N ILE A 34 -14.53 -7.06 2.12
CA ILE A 34 -14.34 -7.38 3.54
C ILE A 34 -15.67 -7.78 4.20
N TYR A 35 -16.76 -7.07 3.92
CA TYR A 35 -18.06 -7.36 4.53
C TYR A 35 -18.68 -8.67 4.02
N TYR A 36 -18.62 -8.92 2.72
CA TYR A 36 -19.24 -10.11 2.10
C TYR A 36 -18.30 -11.30 1.99
N GLY A 37 -17.01 -11.15 2.27
CA GLY A 37 -16.02 -12.23 2.29
C GLY A 37 -15.75 -12.87 0.92
N THR A 38 -16.08 -12.17 -0.17
CA THR A 38 -15.91 -12.70 -1.52
C THR A 38 -15.68 -11.57 -2.52
N ALA A 39 -14.68 -11.76 -3.40
CA ALA A 39 -14.36 -10.82 -4.47
C ALA A 39 -15.37 -10.85 -5.64
N ASN A 40 -16.21 -11.89 -5.74
CA ASN A 40 -17.13 -12.10 -6.87
C ASN A 40 -18.43 -11.27 -6.81
N TYR A 41 -18.79 -10.72 -5.66
CA TYR A 41 -20.03 -9.99 -5.47
C TYR A 41 -19.84 -8.87 -4.46
N THR A 42 -20.31 -7.65 -4.81
CA THR A 42 -21.16 -6.76 -3.98
C THR A 42 -20.95 -5.25 -4.15
N GLU A 43 -20.14 -4.77 -5.08
CA GLU A 43 -20.15 -3.33 -5.41
C GLU A 43 -21.19 -3.00 -6.51
N PRO A 44 -21.91 -1.85 -6.43
CA PRO A 44 -23.02 -1.55 -7.36
C PRO A 44 -22.61 -1.51 -8.85
N LEU A 45 -21.41 -1.01 -9.16
CA LEU A 45 -20.90 -0.99 -10.55
C LEU A 45 -20.63 -2.39 -11.09
N TRP A 46 -20.16 -3.31 -10.26
CA TRP A 46 -19.87 -4.67 -10.67
C TRP A 46 -21.13 -5.39 -11.14
N VAL A 47 -22.25 -5.17 -10.44
CA VAL A 47 -23.56 -5.72 -10.82
C VAL A 47 -24.08 -5.03 -12.08
N PHE A 48 -24.02 -3.71 -12.15
CA PHE A 48 -24.53 -2.93 -13.28
C PHE A 48 -23.75 -3.18 -14.59
N SER A 49 -22.44 -3.40 -14.49
CA SER A 49 -21.55 -3.66 -15.64
C SER A 49 -21.54 -5.13 -16.08
N GLY A 50 -22.38 -5.99 -15.53
CA GLY A 50 -22.38 -7.42 -15.86
C GLY A 50 -21.09 -8.15 -15.46
N LYS A 51 -20.50 -7.79 -14.31
CA LYS A 51 -19.26 -8.36 -13.74
C LYS A 51 -17.99 -8.11 -14.58
N GLN A 52 -17.99 -7.03 -15.36
CA GLN A 52 -16.83 -6.67 -16.21
C GLN A 52 -15.97 -5.57 -15.58
N VAL A 53 -16.57 -4.60 -14.88
CA VAL A 53 -15.89 -3.41 -14.37
C VAL A 53 -16.36 -3.08 -12.96
N GLY A 54 -15.40 -2.86 -12.06
CA GLY A 54 -15.62 -2.48 -10.67
C GLY A 54 -15.23 -1.03 -10.36
N PHE A 55 -15.75 -0.46 -9.28
CA PHE A 55 -15.33 0.88 -8.83
C PHE A 55 -13.85 0.90 -8.47
N GLY A 56 -13.38 -0.17 -7.82
CA GLY A 56 -11.97 -0.32 -7.46
C GLY A 56 -11.06 -0.32 -8.70
N THR A 57 -11.39 -1.10 -9.72
CA THR A 57 -10.58 -1.22 -10.95
C THR A 57 -10.49 0.10 -11.70
N VAL A 58 -11.63 0.80 -11.86
CA VAL A 58 -11.67 2.10 -12.52
C VAL A 58 -10.86 3.14 -11.74
N ALA A 59 -11.06 3.21 -10.43
CA ALA A 59 -10.36 4.17 -9.60
C ALA A 59 -8.83 3.97 -9.63
N LEU A 60 -8.36 2.72 -9.59
CA LEU A 60 -6.93 2.41 -9.72
C LEU A 60 -6.37 2.78 -11.10
N ASN A 61 -7.12 2.53 -12.19
CA ASN A 61 -6.70 2.94 -13.54
C ASN A 61 -6.50 4.46 -13.64
N PHE A 62 -7.45 5.25 -13.15
CA PHE A 62 -7.31 6.70 -13.10
C PHE A 62 -6.16 7.14 -12.19
N PHE A 63 -5.94 6.44 -11.06
CA PHE A 63 -4.84 6.74 -10.16
C PHE A 63 -3.47 6.55 -10.84
N PHE A 64 -3.32 5.51 -11.66
CA PHE A 64 -2.12 5.28 -12.46
C PHE A 64 -1.93 6.34 -13.55
N ILE A 65 -3.00 6.74 -14.25
CA ILE A 65 -2.97 7.79 -15.26
C ILE A 65 -2.48 9.13 -14.65
N ILE A 66 -3.10 9.58 -13.55
CA ILE A 66 -2.72 10.82 -12.86
C ILE A 66 -1.28 10.75 -12.36
N SER A 67 -0.88 9.60 -11.81
CA SER A 67 0.49 9.39 -11.36
C SER A 67 1.49 9.46 -12.51
N GLY A 68 1.17 8.89 -13.67
CA GLY A 68 1.97 8.99 -14.88
C GLY A 68 2.21 10.43 -15.32
N PHE A 69 1.16 11.25 -15.37
CA PHE A 69 1.29 12.67 -15.68
C PHE A 69 2.23 13.42 -14.72
N LEU A 70 2.11 13.16 -13.41
CA LEU A 70 2.98 13.77 -12.40
C LEU A 70 4.42 13.27 -12.48
N VAL A 71 4.64 12.02 -12.91
CA VAL A 71 5.97 11.50 -13.18
C VAL A 71 6.62 12.24 -14.36
N LEU A 72 5.89 12.41 -15.47
CA LEU A 72 6.37 13.14 -16.64
C LEU A 72 6.67 14.60 -16.31
N GLN A 73 5.76 15.27 -15.58
CA GLN A 73 5.97 16.64 -15.12
C GLN A 73 7.21 16.76 -14.21
N SER A 74 7.43 15.80 -13.32
CA SER A 74 8.63 15.77 -12.46
C SER A 74 9.92 15.58 -13.25
N TRP A 75 9.87 14.88 -14.39
CA TRP A 75 11.02 14.70 -15.28
C TRP A 75 11.34 15.99 -16.02
N ASP A 76 10.31 16.64 -16.58
CA ASP A 76 10.43 17.88 -17.35
C ASP A 76 11.01 19.03 -16.51
N GLN A 77 10.67 19.09 -15.21
CA GLN A 77 11.21 20.10 -14.29
C GLN A 77 12.69 19.89 -13.93
N ASN A 78 13.19 18.65 -13.89
CA ASN A 78 14.56 18.33 -13.49
C ASN A 78 14.99 16.96 -14.06
N PRO A 79 15.60 16.92 -15.25
CA PRO A 79 15.96 15.67 -15.94
C PRO A 79 17.25 15.04 -15.39
N ASN A 80 17.29 14.78 -14.08
CA ASN A 80 18.38 14.05 -13.44
C ASN A 80 17.89 12.69 -12.94
N TYR A 81 18.30 11.63 -13.65
CA TYR A 81 17.93 10.25 -13.39
C TYR A 81 18.25 9.79 -11.95
N PHE A 82 19.45 10.09 -11.45
CA PHE A 82 19.89 9.69 -10.11
C PHE A 82 19.12 10.43 -9.01
N ALA A 83 18.91 11.74 -9.16
CA ALA A 83 18.16 12.53 -8.19
C ALA A 83 16.69 12.08 -8.12
N PHE A 84 16.10 11.72 -9.26
CA PHE A 84 14.74 11.25 -9.37
C PHE A 84 14.52 9.88 -8.71
N ILE A 85 15.40 8.90 -8.96
CA ILE A 85 15.33 7.59 -8.31
C ILE A 85 15.57 7.71 -6.80
N LYS A 86 16.59 8.47 -6.38
CA LYS A 86 16.90 8.66 -4.95
C LYS A 86 15.70 9.19 -4.16
N LYS A 87 14.98 10.18 -4.70
CA LYS A 87 13.76 10.73 -4.06
C LYS A 87 12.66 9.69 -3.88
N ARG A 88 12.53 8.72 -4.80
CA ARG A 88 11.51 7.67 -4.73
C ARG A 88 11.89 6.57 -3.76
N ILE A 89 13.16 6.15 -3.76
CA ILE A 89 13.67 5.17 -2.80
C ILE A 89 13.49 5.71 -1.38
N LEU A 90 13.90 6.96 -1.14
CA LEU A 90 13.74 7.60 0.17
C LEU A 90 12.28 7.81 0.59
N ARG A 91 11.32 7.69 -0.32
CA ARG A 91 9.89 7.77 0.00
C ARG A 91 9.28 6.39 0.33
N ILE A 92 9.66 5.34 -0.40
CA ILE A 92 9.05 4.00 -0.27
C ILE A 92 9.76 3.18 0.81
N TYR A 93 11.10 3.19 0.82
CA TYR A 93 11.92 2.35 1.67
C TYR A 93 11.72 2.59 3.19
N PRO A 94 11.66 3.83 3.70
CA PRO A 94 11.44 4.03 5.14
C PRO A 94 10.05 3.56 5.59
N GLY A 95 9.02 3.79 4.77
CA GLY A 95 7.67 3.29 5.05
C GLY A 95 7.62 1.77 5.07
N PHE A 96 8.29 1.12 4.13
CA PHE A 96 8.43 -0.33 4.07
C PHE A 96 9.14 -0.89 5.31
N ILE A 97 10.28 -0.33 5.72
CA ILE A 97 11.00 -0.79 6.92
C ILE A 97 10.11 -0.70 8.16
N VAL A 98 9.42 0.43 8.35
CA VAL A 98 8.56 0.63 9.53
C VAL A 98 7.46 -0.42 9.58
N ILE A 99 6.70 -0.61 8.49
CA ILE A 99 5.62 -1.61 8.49
C ILE A 99 6.16 -3.04 8.59
N TYR A 100 7.32 -3.32 7.99
CA TYR A 100 7.97 -4.63 8.06
C TYR A 100 8.35 -4.98 9.50
N LEU A 101 8.96 -4.04 10.22
CA LEU A 101 9.30 -4.21 11.63
C LEU A 101 8.03 -4.34 12.49
N LEU A 102 7.01 -3.52 12.24
CA LEU A 102 5.74 -3.65 12.97
C LEU A 102 5.10 -5.04 12.75
N CYS A 103 5.10 -5.55 11.52
CA CYS A 103 4.60 -6.90 11.23
C CYS A 103 5.40 -7.99 11.96
N ALA A 104 6.73 -7.93 11.91
CA ALA A 104 7.59 -8.95 12.49
C ALA A 104 7.65 -8.89 14.03
N PHE A 105 7.63 -7.71 14.64
CA PHE A 105 7.86 -7.54 16.07
C PHE A 105 6.60 -7.24 16.88
N VAL A 106 5.51 -6.79 16.25
CA VAL A 106 4.26 -6.42 16.95
C VAL A 106 3.12 -7.35 16.53
N PHE A 107 2.76 -7.38 15.24
CA PHE A 107 1.57 -8.10 14.79
C PHE A 107 1.73 -9.62 14.85
N ALA A 108 2.89 -10.16 14.45
CA ALA A 108 3.11 -11.60 14.48
C ALA A 108 3.10 -12.22 15.89
N PRO A 109 3.80 -11.65 16.90
CA PRO A 109 3.68 -12.13 18.28
C PRO A 109 2.26 -12.08 18.84
N LEU A 110 1.49 -11.03 18.50
CA LEU A 110 0.08 -10.88 18.91
C LEU A 110 -0.84 -11.87 18.20
N GLY A 111 -0.48 -12.33 17.00
CA GLY A 111 -1.26 -13.32 16.26
C GLY A 111 -1.13 -14.73 16.83
N ASN A 112 0.01 -15.06 17.47
CA ASN A 112 0.30 -16.41 18.01
C ASN A 112 -0.43 -16.72 19.33
N SER A 113 -1.33 -15.84 19.74
CA SER A 113 -1.96 -15.86 21.05
C SER A 113 -3.46 -15.67 20.96
N THR A 114 -4.17 -16.12 21.99
CA THR A 114 -5.63 -15.95 22.04
C THR A 114 -5.95 -14.53 22.50
N PRO A 115 -7.12 -13.96 22.14
CA PRO A 115 -7.55 -12.64 22.63
C PRO A 115 -7.57 -12.52 24.17
N ILE A 116 -7.68 -13.65 24.86
CA ILE A 116 -7.76 -13.74 26.33
C ILE A 116 -6.37 -13.82 26.96
N GLN A 117 -5.37 -14.39 26.27
CA GLN A 117 -3.99 -14.51 26.77
C GLN A 117 -2.96 -14.15 25.68
N PRO A 118 -2.74 -12.84 25.43
CA PRO A 118 -1.98 -12.33 24.29
C PRO A 118 -0.48 -12.65 24.30
N PHE A 119 0.08 -13.17 25.41
CA PHE A 119 1.52 -13.43 25.54
C PHE A 119 1.89 -14.89 25.80
N GLN A 120 0.90 -15.79 25.91
CA GLN A 120 1.12 -17.17 26.38
C GLN A 120 2.09 -17.97 25.49
N ASN A 121 2.04 -17.79 24.17
CA ASN A 121 2.92 -18.47 23.20
C ASN A 121 3.95 -17.52 22.57
N SER A 122 4.20 -16.36 23.17
CA SER A 122 5.18 -15.41 22.63
C SER A 122 6.60 -15.97 22.66
N SER A 123 6.94 -16.77 23.68
CA SER A 123 8.27 -17.39 23.84
C SER A 123 8.63 -18.35 22.70
N THR A 124 7.67 -19.15 22.22
CA THR A 124 7.90 -20.10 21.11
C THR A 124 8.11 -19.38 19.79
N TYR A 125 7.48 -18.22 19.60
CA TYR A 125 7.67 -17.38 18.42
C TYR A 125 9.09 -16.83 18.33
N TRP A 126 9.60 -16.25 19.42
CA TRP A 126 10.96 -15.70 19.46
C TRP A 126 12.05 -16.78 19.29
N ALA A 127 11.76 -18.03 19.65
CA ALA A 127 12.69 -19.14 19.45
C ALA A 127 12.77 -19.62 17.98
N GLN A 128 11.75 -19.34 17.16
CA GLN A 128 11.64 -19.82 15.77
C GLN A 128 11.96 -18.73 14.73
N ILE A 129 12.25 -17.50 15.16
CA ILE A 129 12.46 -16.37 14.25
C ILE A 129 13.86 -16.40 13.62
N ASN A 130 13.92 -16.39 12.29
CA ASN A 130 15.18 -16.30 11.55
C ASN A 130 15.52 -14.84 11.23
N ILE A 131 16.34 -14.22 12.08
CA ILE A 131 16.80 -12.83 11.90
C ILE A 131 17.59 -12.62 10.58
N PRO A 132 18.48 -13.54 10.15
CA PRO A 132 19.22 -13.38 8.89
C PRO A 132 18.29 -13.31 7.66
N ASP A 133 17.28 -14.17 7.62
CA ASP A 133 16.28 -14.19 6.55
C ASP A 133 15.46 -12.90 6.56
N LEU A 134 15.09 -12.38 7.74
CA LEU A 134 14.37 -11.11 7.84
C LEU A 134 15.21 -9.96 7.27
N ILE A 135 16.50 -9.89 7.57
CA ILE A 135 17.39 -8.85 7.04
C ILE A 135 17.52 -8.98 5.52
N TYR A 136 17.74 -10.20 5.02
CA TYR A 136 17.84 -10.46 3.58
C TYR A 136 16.57 -10.03 2.83
N ASN A 137 15.40 -10.35 3.38
CA ASN A 137 14.11 -9.98 2.78
C ASN A 137 13.83 -8.47 2.83
N ILE A 138 14.33 -7.75 3.84
CA ILE A 138 14.27 -6.28 3.87
C ILE A 138 15.02 -5.69 2.67
N PHE A 139 16.26 -6.14 2.44
CA PHE A 139 17.07 -5.67 1.32
C PHE A 139 16.46 -6.02 -0.04
N LEU A 140 15.81 -7.19 -0.13
CA LEU A 140 15.20 -7.66 -1.36
C LEU A 140 13.75 -7.17 -1.57
N LEU A 141 13.24 -6.28 -0.70
CA LEU A 141 11.85 -5.80 -0.72
C LEU A 141 10.82 -6.95 -0.75
N ARG A 142 11.16 -8.07 -0.12
CA ARG A 142 10.29 -9.24 0.03
C ARG A 142 9.49 -9.15 1.33
N TYR A 143 8.36 -9.84 1.35
CA TYR A 143 7.54 -9.95 2.56
C TYR A 143 8.31 -10.71 3.65
N PRO A 144 8.04 -10.44 4.94
CA PRO A 144 8.69 -11.12 6.04
C PRO A 144 8.24 -12.59 6.07
N VAL A 145 9.20 -13.51 6.02
CA VAL A 145 8.94 -14.93 6.26
C VAL A 145 8.90 -15.12 7.78
N LEU A 146 7.71 -15.41 8.31
CA LEU A 146 7.45 -15.47 9.74
C LEU A 146 6.93 -16.86 10.12
N PRO A 147 7.21 -17.34 11.35
CA PRO A 147 6.56 -18.52 11.89
C PRO A 147 5.03 -18.39 11.80
N GLU A 148 4.35 -19.51 11.57
CA GLU A 148 2.88 -19.51 11.45
C GLU A 148 2.21 -19.10 12.75
N THR A 149 1.61 -17.92 12.78
CA THR A 149 1.00 -17.33 13.98
C THR A 149 -0.53 -17.42 13.98
N LEU A 150 -1.18 -17.45 12.81
CA LEU A 150 -2.65 -17.42 12.69
C LEU A 150 -3.30 -18.82 12.59
N LYS A 151 -2.69 -19.87 13.14
CA LYS A 151 -3.22 -21.24 13.08
C LYS A 151 -4.59 -21.33 13.78
N GLY A 152 -5.67 -21.44 13.00
CA GLY A 152 -7.04 -21.64 13.50
C GLY A 152 -7.97 -20.43 13.42
N LEU A 153 -7.48 -19.26 12.97
CA LEU A 153 -8.34 -18.11 12.65
C LEU A 153 -8.90 -18.25 11.22
N PRO A 154 -10.11 -17.73 10.93
CA PRO A 154 -10.65 -17.72 9.58
C PRO A 154 -9.68 -16.96 8.67
N LYS A 155 -8.98 -17.69 7.81
CA LYS A 155 -8.16 -17.10 6.76
C LYS A 155 -9.12 -16.51 5.71
N PRO A 156 -8.94 -15.25 5.26
CA PRO A 156 -9.54 -14.84 4.00
C PRO A 156 -8.91 -15.72 2.90
N THR A 157 -9.73 -16.56 2.27
CA THR A 157 -9.37 -17.37 1.09
C THR A 157 -9.35 -16.53 -0.17
#